data_AF-A0A2V8VZK3-F1
#
_entry.id   AF-A0A2V8VZK3-F1
#
_cell.length_a   1.000
_cell.length_b   1.000
_cell.length_c   1.000
_cell.angle_alpha   90.00
_cell.angle_beta   90.00
_cell.angle_gamma   90.00
#
_symmetry.space_group_name_H-M   'P 1'
#
loop_
_entity.id
_entity.type
_entity.pdbx_description
1 polymer ?
#
loop_
_entity_poly.entity_id
_entity_poly.type
_entity_poly.pdbx_seq_one_letter_code
_entity_poly.pdbx_strand_id
1 'polypeptide(L)'
;MNQNGHRVPLALLPGGTANILAKELDLPWDIPSAAEKLVRGTVKEIALGLATPLEHPGKKKYFLSVGGAGPDGMIVYSLDLDLKARIGMLAYWWEGAREVFRYNFQHFRVRIGDQKLDASLAIVGRTKNYGGPFKITTNADLFEDQFEVMALTTQSGFRYLSYLPTLWMGNLRGTEGVHFYKSDAVVCEPLDKNPIYAQVDGEPLARLPVEFKIVPRALKLLVPASSS
;
A
#
# COMPACT_ATOMS: atom_id res chain seq x y z
N MET A 1 20.97 -11.90 16.18
CA MET A 1 20.58 -10.96 17.26
C MET A 1 19.09 -10.73 17.16
N ASN A 2 18.32 -11.34 18.07
CA ASN A 2 16.85 -11.33 18.09
C ASN A 2 16.34 -10.02 18.71
N GLN A 3 15.98 -9.04 17.89
CA GLN A 3 15.18 -7.89 18.35
C GLN A 3 13.70 -8.27 18.32
N ASN A 4 13.26 -9.02 19.33
CA ASN A 4 11.88 -9.48 19.45
C ASN A 4 10.96 -8.36 19.96
N GLY A 5 10.47 -7.51 19.05
CA GLY A 5 9.26 -6.68 19.28
C GLY A 5 7.96 -7.51 19.36
N HIS A 6 8.03 -8.83 19.23
CA HIS A 6 6.90 -9.76 19.04
C HIS A 6 6.09 -10.13 20.30
N ARG A 7 6.35 -9.56 21.48
CA ARG A 7 5.66 -10.02 22.71
C ARG A 7 4.40 -9.24 23.05
N VAL A 8 4.36 -7.94 22.78
CA VAL A 8 3.23 -7.08 23.17
C VAL A 8 2.28 -6.95 21.99
N PRO A 9 1.01 -7.37 22.12
CA PRO A 9 0.01 -7.15 21.07
C PRO A 9 -0.19 -5.65 20.82
N LEU A 10 -0.20 -5.26 19.56
CA LEU A 10 -0.57 -3.92 19.12
C LEU A 10 -2.09 -3.85 18.98
N ALA A 11 -2.70 -2.80 19.52
CA ALA A 11 -4.07 -2.39 19.21
C ALA A 11 -4.03 -1.02 18.53
N LEU A 12 -4.92 -0.77 17.56
CA LEU A 12 -5.04 0.57 16.97
C LEU A 12 -6.38 1.20 17.27
N LEU A 13 -6.37 2.52 17.46
CA LEU A 13 -7.57 3.36 17.51
C LEU A 13 -7.54 4.34 16.32
N PRO A 14 -8.70 4.65 15.71
CA PRO A 14 -8.80 5.43 14.48
C PRO A 14 -8.62 6.95 14.71
N GLY A 15 -7.42 7.38 15.13
CA GLY A 15 -7.12 8.80 15.38
C GLY A 15 -6.65 9.60 14.15
N GLY A 16 -6.37 8.95 13.02
CA GLY A 16 -5.86 9.60 11.81
C GLY A 16 -6.94 9.90 10.77
N THR A 17 -6.57 10.54 9.67
CA THR A 17 -7.51 10.87 8.57
C THR A 17 -7.82 9.65 7.69
N ALA A 18 -6.84 8.75 7.51
CA ALA A 18 -6.95 7.62 6.58
C ALA A 18 -7.56 6.37 7.23
N ASN A 19 -7.04 6.04 8.43
CA ASN A 19 -7.36 4.88 9.25
C ASN A 19 -7.52 3.58 8.44
N ILE A 20 -6.59 3.31 7.52
CA ILE A 20 -6.66 2.17 6.59
C ILE A 20 -6.82 0.86 7.36
N LEU A 21 -5.98 0.61 8.35
CA LEU A 21 -6.06 -0.59 9.16
C LEU A 21 -7.35 -0.66 10.00
N ALA A 22 -7.85 0.47 10.50
CA ALA A 22 -9.12 0.47 11.24
C ALA A 22 -10.29 0.09 10.31
N LYS A 23 -10.31 0.59 9.08
CA LYS A 23 -11.28 0.17 8.04
C LYS A 23 -11.13 -1.30 7.69
N GLU A 24 -9.90 -1.79 7.58
CA GLU A 24 -9.65 -3.19 7.28
C GLU A 24 -10.18 -4.13 8.37
N LEU A 25 -10.07 -3.70 9.63
CA LEU A 25 -10.56 -4.42 10.80
C LEU A 25 -12.03 -4.14 11.14
N ASP A 26 -12.73 -3.35 10.32
CA ASP A 26 -14.12 -2.94 10.58
C ASP A 26 -14.29 -2.30 11.98
N LEU A 27 -13.34 -1.45 12.37
CA LEU A 27 -13.45 -0.66 13.59
C LEU A 27 -14.34 0.57 13.35
N PRO A 28 -15.26 0.90 14.29
CA PRO A 28 -15.99 2.15 14.22
C PRO A 28 -15.03 3.33 14.33
N TRP A 29 -15.36 4.47 13.72
CA TRP A 29 -14.53 5.68 13.77
C TRP A 29 -14.53 6.37 15.13
N ASP A 30 -15.59 6.17 15.90
CA ASP A 30 -15.66 6.66 17.28
C ASP A 30 -14.66 5.89 18.16
N ILE A 31 -13.71 6.62 18.75
CA ILE A 31 -12.59 6.04 19.50
C ILE A 31 -13.09 5.22 20.71
N PRO A 32 -14.00 5.72 21.57
CA PRO A 32 -14.59 4.93 22.65
C PRO A 32 -15.21 3.62 22.14
N SER A 33 -16.05 3.68 21.10
CA SER A 33 -16.68 2.49 20.52
C SER A 33 -15.65 1.50 19.96
N ALA A 34 -14.56 2.00 19.34
CA ALA A 34 -13.48 1.16 18.83
C ALA A 34 -12.73 0.47 19.97
N ALA A 35 -12.46 1.19 21.06
CA ALA A 35 -11.83 0.64 22.25
C ALA A 35 -12.68 -0.46 22.88
N GLU A 36 -13.99 -0.26 23.01
CA GLU A 36 -14.92 -1.28 23.54
C GLU A 36 -14.91 -2.56 22.69
N LYS A 37 -14.90 -2.42 21.35
CA LYS A 37 -14.83 -3.57 20.43
C LYS A 37 -13.50 -4.32 20.56
N LEU A 38 -12.39 -3.61 20.81
CA LEU A 38 -11.06 -4.18 20.97
C LEU A 38 -10.86 -4.88 22.30
N VAL A 39 -11.46 -4.40 23.39
CA VAL A 39 -11.37 -5.05 24.72
C VAL A 39 -11.88 -6.50 24.67
N ARG A 40 -12.84 -6.79 23.80
CA ARG A 40 -13.38 -8.15 23.56
C ARG A 40 -12.70 -8.88 22.41
N GLY A 41 -11.64 -8.29 21.85
CA GLY A 41 -10.93 -8.78 20.68
C GLY A 41 -10.07 -10.01 20.96
N THR A 42 -9.51 -10.56 19.89
CA THR A 42 -8.57 -11.68 19.93
C THR A 42 -7.24 -11.28 19.34
N VAL A 43 -6.15 -11.77 19.91
CA VAL A 43 -4.81 -11.54 19.38
C VAL A 43 -4.58 -12.50 18.21
N LYS A 44 -4.22 -11.96 17.06
CA LYS A 44 -3.79 -12.72 15.88
C LYS A 44 -2.35 -12.35 15.52
N GLU A 45 -1.58 -13.33 15.08
CA GLU A 45 -0.29 -13.07 14.44
C GLU A 45 -0.53 -12.78 12.95
N ILE A 46 -0.02 -11.65 12.47
CA ILE A 46 -0.12 -11.25 11.07
C ILE A 46 1.27 -11.06 10.47
N ALA A 47 1.36 -11.25 9.16
CA ALA A 47 2.54 -10.85 8.42
C ALA A 47 2.57 -9.35 8.14
N LEU A 48 3.79 -8.80 8.12
CA LEU A 48 4.08 -7.47 7.61
C LEU A 48 4.79 -7.58 6.26
N GLY A 49 4.67 -6.54 5.45
CA GLY A 49 5.58 -6.35 4.34
C GLY A 49 6.90 -5.76 4.81
N LEU A 50 8.00 -6.13 4.17
CA LEU A 50 9.32 -5.53 4.33
C LEU A 50 9.78 -5.03 2.96
N ALA A 51 9.94 -3.72 2.84
CA ALA A 51 10.49 -3.09 1.65
C ALA A 51 11.99 -2.81 1.85
N THR A 52 12.82 -3.36 0.97
CA THR A 52 14.29 -3.26 1.02
C THR A 52 14.80 -2.59 -0.25
N PRO A 53 15.32 -1.35 -0.16
CA PRO A 53 16.06 -0.73 -1.26
C PRO A 53 17.33 -1.53 -1.53
N LEU A 54 17.48 -2.10 -2.73
CA LEU A 54 18.58 -3.04 -2.99
C LEU A 54 19.95 -2.34 -3.03
N GLU A 55 19.99 -1.05 -3.39
CA GLU A 55 21.21 -0.25 -3.36
C GLU A 55 21.60 0.21 -1.94
N HIS A 56 20.61 0.29 -1.03
CA HIS A 56 20.82 0.72 0.36
C HIS A 56 20.01 -0.16 1.34
N PRO A 57 20.38 -1.45 1.52
CA PRO A 57 19.56 -2.39 2.30
C PRO A 57 19.35 -1.99 3.76
N GLY A 58 20.24 -1.16 4.32
CA GLY A 58 20.10 -0.61 5.67
C GLY A 58 18.91 0.35 5.85
N LYS A 59 18.32 0.85 4.76
CA LYS A 59 17.14 1.74 4.78
C LYS A 59 15.81 0.97 4.66
N LYS A 60 15.82 -0.35 4.85
CA LYS A 60 14.62 -1.17 4.80
C LYS A 60 13.55 -0.67 5.79
N LYS A 61 12.28 -0.75 5.38
CA LYS A 61 11.13 -0.37 6.22
C LYS A 61 10.09 -1.48 6.21
N TYR A 62 9.52 -1.76 7.39
CA TYR A 62 8.32 -2.57 7.49
C TYR A 62 7.10 -1.73 7.13
N PHE A 63 6.08 -2.38 6.58
CA PHE A 63 4.80 -1.77 6.26
C PHE A 63 3.66 -2.75 6.50
N LEU A 64 2.51 -2.20 6.85
CA LEU A 64 1.34 -2.97 7.26
C LEU A 64 0.28 -2.99 6.17
N SER A 65 0.09 -1.89 5.44
CA SER A 65 -1.01 -1.74 4.50
C SER A 65 -0.54 -1.86 3.05
N VAL A 66 0.28 -0.92 2.58
CA VAL A 66 0.59 -0.83 1.15
C VAL A 66 2.01 -0.33 0.91
N GLY A 67 2.73 -1.00 0.02
CA GLY A 67 3.88 -0.44 -0.69
C GLY A 67 3.49 -0.03 -2.11
N GLY A 68 4.22 0.90 -2.71
CA GLY A 68 3.97 1.29 -4.10
C GLY A 68 5.20 1.87 -4.79
N ALA A 69 5.21 1.82 -6.13
CA ALA A 69 6.26 2.38 -6.97
C ALA A 69 5.67 3.01 -8.25
N GLY A 70 6.27 4.09 -8.74
CA GLY A 70 5.77 4.85 -9.90
C GLY A 70 5.10 6.16 -9.49
N PRO A 71 3.95 6.54 -10.11
CA PRO A 71 3.20 7.75 -9.74
C PRO A 71 2.89 7.81 -8.25
N ASP A 72 2.65 6.64 -7.65
CA ASP A 72 2.38 6.46 -6.23
C ASP A 72 3.50 6.99 -5.32
N GLY A 73 4.73 6.55 -5.59
CA GLY A 73 5.91 7.03 -4.88
C GLY A 73 6.16 8.50 -5.19
N MET A 74 6.03 8.91 -6.45
CA MET A 74 6.20 10.32 -6.83
C MET A 74 5.25 11.26 -6.08
N ILE A 75 3.97 10.94 -5.97
CA ILE A 75 3.00 11.77 -5.26
C ILE A 75 3.40 11.90 -3.79
N VAL A 76 3.79 10.80 -3.14
CA VAL A 76 4.25 10.80 -1.74
C VAL A 76 5.57 11.59 -1.55
N TYR A 77 6.44 11.60 -2.55
CA TYR A 77 7.68 12.39 -2.53
C TYR A 77 7.47 13.87 -2.85
N SER A 78 6.49 14.21 -3.69
CA SER A 78 6.21 15.57 -4.14
C SER A 78 5.30 16.34 -3.18
N LEU A 79 4.46 15.65 -2.42
CA LEU A 79 3.51 16.26 -1.49
C LEU A 79 4.03 16.15 -0.06
N ASP A 80 4.04 17.28 0.64
CA ASP A 80 4.45 17.35 2.05
C ASP A 80 3.47 16.55 2.94
N LEU A 81 4.01 15.76 3.88
CA LEU A 81 3.22 15.05 4.89
C LEU A 81 2.41 16.04 5.75
N ASP A 82 2.94 17.22 6.00
CA ASP A 82 2.25 18.29 6.72
C ASP A 82 1.05 18.84 5.94
N LEU A 83 1.15 18.84 4.60
CA LEU A 83 0.04 19.23 3.75
C LEU A 83 -1.12 18.25 3.94
N LYS A 84 -0.87 16.93 3.88
CA LYS A 84 -1.89 15.87 4.11
C LYS A 84 -2.60 16.05 5.44
N ALA A 85 -1.87 16.36 6.51
CA ALA A 85 -2.44 16.57 7.85
C ALA A 85 -3.32 17.83 7.93
N ARG A 86 -2.96 18.89 7.19
CA ARG A 86 -3.66 20.19 7.22
C ARG A 86 -4.89 20.26 6.31
N ILE A 87 -4.78 19.77 5.07
CA ILE A 87 -5.84 19.94 4.05
C ILE A 87 -6.81 18.76 3.99
N GLY A 88 -6.50 17.70 4.74
CA GLY A 88 -7.27 16.47 4.73
C GLY A 88 -7.08 15.67 3.44
N MET A 89 -7.69 14.49 3.42
CA MET A 89 -7.40 13.47 2.44
C MET A 89 -7.91 13.78 1.02
N LEU A 90 -9.06 14.43 0.89
CA LEU A 90 -9.64 14.74 -0.43
C LEU A 90 -8.81 15.77 -1.20
N ALA A 91 -8.32 16.80 -0.50
CA ALA A 91 -7.49 17.81 -1.13
C ALA A 91 -6.08 17.27 -1.48
N TYR A 92 -5.54 16.33 -0.70
CA TYR A 92 -4.34 15.58 -1.07
C TYR A 92 -4.53 14.82 -2.40
N TRP A 93 -5.67 14.15 -2.59
CA TRP A 93 -5.99 13.46 -3.84
C TRP A 93 -6.16 14.41 -5.02
N TRP A 94 -6.74 15.59 -4.80
CA TRP A 94 -6.87 16.61 -5.83
C TRP A 94 -5.51 17.10 -6.32
N GLU A 95 -4.57 17.40 -5.43
CA GLU A 95 -3.20 17.79 -5.81
C GLU A 95 -2.46 16.63 -6.48
N GLY A 96 -2.63 15.40 -6.00
CA GLY A 96 -2.10 14.20 -6.67
C GLY A 96 -2.61 14.06 -8.10
N ALA A 97 -3.89 14.30 -8.37
CA ALA A 97 -4.47 14.25 -9.71
C ALA A 97 -3.86 15.30 -10.66
N ARG A 98 -3.40 16.45 -10.15
CA ARG A 98 -2.70 17.46 -10.96
C ARG A 98 -1.30 16.99 -11.34
N GLU A 99 -0.59 16.35 -10.41
CA GLU A 99 0.75 15.80 -10.67
C GLU A 99 0.72 14.60 -11.63
N VAL A 100 -0.37 13.83 -11.66
CA VAL A 100 -0.60 12.76 -12.66
C VAL A 100 -0.50 13.29 -14.09
N PHE A 101 -0.96 14.51 -14.40
CA PHE A 101 -0.82 15.08 -15.74
C PHE A 101 0.60 15.49 -16.12
N ARG A 102 1.47 15.69 -15.12
CA ARG A 102 2.88 16.07 -15.30
C ARG A 102 3.82 14.87 -15.28
N TYR A 103 3.32 13.72 -14.83
CA TYR A 103 4.11 12.50 -14.71
C TYR A 103 4.26 11.81 -16.07
N ASN A 104 5.47 11.33 -16.36
CA ASN A 104 5.79 10.73 -17.67
C ASN A 104 5.46 9.24 -17.78
N PHE A 105 4.89 8.62 -16.74
CA PHE A 105 4.48 7.21 -16.70
C PHE A 105 5.53 6.24 -17.28
N GLN A 106 6.79 6.48 -16.91
CA GLN A 106 7.91 5.65 -17.34
C GLN A 106 7.73 4.23 -16.82
N HIS A 107 8.07 3.26 -17.67
CA HIS A 107 8.03 1.86 -17.29
C HIS A 107 9.23 1.49 -16.42
N PHE A 108 8.96 0.61 -15.47
CA PHE A 108 9.93 -0.15 -14.72
C PHE A 108 9.53 -1.62 -14.76
N ARG A 109 10.48 -2.49 -14.49
CA ARG A 109 10.24 -3.92 -14.47
C ARG A 109 9.70 -4.36 -13.11
N VAL A 110 8.55 -5.02 -13.10
CA VAL A 110 8.00 -5.72 -11.95
C VAL A 110 8.24 -7.22 -12.14
N ARG A 111 8.90 -7.84 -11.15
CA ARG A 111 9.19 -9.27 -11.13
C ARG A 111 8.43 -9.95 -10.01
N ILE A 112 7.69 -10.99 -10.35
CA ILE A 112 6.84 -11.76 -9.42
C ILE A 112 7.05 -13.24 -9.73
N GLY A 113 7.88 -13.92 -8.94
CA GLY A 113 8.37 -15.25 -9.29
C GLY A 113 9.06 -15.25 -10.67
N ASP A 114 8.58 -16.11 -11.57
CA ASP A 114 9.06 -16.21 -12.95
C ASP A 114 8.43 -15.17 -13.90
N GLN A 115 7.38 -14.48 -13.46
CA GLN A 115 6.68 -13.49 -14.27
C GLN A 115 7.42 -12.16 -14.25
N LYS A 116 7.45 -11.51 -15.42
CA LYS A 116 8.01 -10.18 -15.61
C LYS A 116 6.99 -9.33 -16.36
N LEU A 117 6.75 -8.13 -15.87
CA LEU A 117 5.87 -7.16 -16.49
C LEU A 117 6.56 -5.80 -16.45
N ASP A 118 6.66 -5.13 -17.60
CA ASP A 118 7.09 -3.74 -17.64
C ASP A 118 5.83 -2.88 -17.38
N ALA A 119 5.83 -2.16 -16.26
CA ALA A 119 4.69 -1.46 -15.71
C ALA A 119 5.05 -0.01 -15.36
N SER A 120 4.08 0.90 -15.40
CA SER A 120 4.25 2.30 -14.98
C SER A 120 3.81 2.56 -13.54
N LEU A 121 3.04 1.64 -12.95
CA LEU A 121 2.65 1.65 -11.53
C LEU A 121 2.67 0.23 -10.99
N ALA A 122 3.13 0.07 -9.75
CA ALA A 122 2.97 -1.14 -8.97
C ALA A 122 2.47 -0.77 -7.57
N ILE A 123 1.40 -1.43 -7.13
CA ILE A 123 0.86 -1.36 -5.77
C ILE A 123 0.97 -2.75 -5.16
N VAL A 124 1.64 -2.84 -4.01
CA VAL A 124 1.89 -4.09 -3.27
C VAL A 124 1.09 -4.02 -1.97
N GLY A 125 -0.11 -4.59 -1.97
CA GLY A 125 -1.09 -4.46 -0.89
C GLY A 125 -1.14 -5.68 0.03
N ARG A 126 -1.18 -5.41 1.34
CA ARG A 126 -1.56 -6.32 2.43
C ARG A 126 -3.01 -6.15 2.86
N THR A 127 -3.61 -4.99 2.56
CA THR A 127 -4.98 -4.62 2.91
C THR A 127 -5.80 -4.34 1.66
N LYS A 128 -7.13 -4.47 1.74
CA LYS A 128 -8.02 -4.11 0.63
C LYS A 128 -8.08 -2.61 0.40
N ASN A 129 -8.03 -1.86 1.49
CA ASN A 129 -8.05 -0.41 1.50
C ASN A 129 -6.65 0.13 1.15
N TYR A 130 -6.59 1.09 0.23
CA TYR A 130 -5.34 1.77 -0.16
C TYR A 130 -5.20 3.13 0.54
N GLY A 131 -6.32 3.86 0.70
CA GLY A 131 -6.35 5.19 1.30
C GLY A 131 -7.62 5.93 0.90
N GLY A 132 -8.28 6.59 1.86
CA GLY A 132 -9.54 7.29 1.60
C GLY A 132 -10.66 6.36 1.20
N PRO A 133 -11.41 6.66 0.12
CA PRO A 133 -12.48 5.80 -0.36
C PRO A 133 -11.97 4.64 -1.24
N PHE A 134 -10.68 4.60 -1.57
CA PHE A 134 -10.17 3.69 -2.61
C PHE A 134 -9.81 2.31 -2.07
N LYS A 135 -10.33 1.28 -2.75
CA LYS A 135 -9.97 -0.12 -2.59
C LYS A 135 -9.32 -0.61 -3.89
N ILE A 136 -8.02 -0.87 -3.85
CA ILE A 136 -7.25 -1.28 -5.04
C ILE A 136 -7.06 -2.79 -5.04
N THR A 137 -6.45 -3.30 -3.98
CA THR A 137 -6.11 -4.71 -3.78
C THR A 137 -7.25 -5.47 -3.12
N THR A 138 -8.39 -5.56 -3.81
CA THR A 138 -9.67 -6.06 -3.24
C THR A 138 -9.67 -7.54 -2.82
N ASN A 139 -8.70 -8.33 -3.27
CA ASN A 139 -8.50 -9.71 -2.82
C ASN A 139 -7.36 -9.83 -1.78
N ALA A 140 -6.72 -8.74 -1.35
CA ALA A 140 -5.77 -8.78 -0.23
C ALA A 140 -6.44 -9.29 1.04
N ASP A 141 -5.70 -10.06 1.82
CA ASP A 141 -6.11 -10.55 3.12
C ASP A 141 -4.96 -10.32 4.12
N LEU A 142 -5.25 -9.54 5.15
CA LEU A 142 -4.31 -9.19 6.21
C LEU A 142 -3.83 -10.44 6.99
N PHE A 143 -4.61 -11.52 6.99
CA PHE A 143 -4.34 -12.76 7.73
C PHE A 143 -3.65 -13.84 6.90
N GLU A 144 -3.49 -13.64 5.60
CA GLU A 144 -2.72 -14.54 4.74
C GLU A 144 -1.28 -14.04 4.60
N ASP A 145 -0.32 -14.94 4.32
CA ASP A 145 1.10 -14.60 4.15
C ASP A 145 1.44 -14.27 2.67
N GLN A 146 0.62 -13.41 2.05
CA GLN A 146 0.81 -12.98 0.66
C GLN A 146 0.38 -11.52 0.43
N PHE A 147 1.01 -10.87 -0.53
CA PHE A 147 0.52 -9.63 -1.11
C PHE A 147 -0.51 -9.92 -2.19
N GLU A 148 -1.41 -8.96 -2.41
CA GLU A 148 -1.96 -8.75 -3.75
C GLU A 148 -1.21 -7.60 -4.41
N VAL A 149 -0.76 -7.83 -5.64
CA VAL A 149 0.02 -6.87 -6.41
C VAL A 149 -0.83 -6.39 -7.57
N MET A 150 -1.09 -5.10 -7.66
CA MET A 150 -1.71 -4.48 -8.82
C MET A 150 -0.64 -3.76 -9.62
N ALA A 151 -0.61 -3.97 -10.93
CA ALA A 151 0.29 -3.28 -11.85
C ALA A 151 -0.49 -2.64 -13.01
N LEU A 152 -0.10 -1.42 -13.38
CA LEU A 152 -0.63 -0.75 -14.58
C LEU A 152 0.45 -0.65 -15.64
N THR A 153 0.10 -0.91 -16.90
CA THR A 153 1.05 -0.88 -18.04
C THR A 153 0.88 0.34 -18.94
N THR A 154 -0.14 1.17 -18.74
CA THR A 154 -0.34 2.34 -19.59
C THR A 154 0.72 3.42 -19.38
N GLN A 155 1.07 4.17 -20.41
CA GLN A 155 1.89 5.38 -20.30
C GLN A 155 1.08 6.67 -20.48
N SER A 156 -0.24 6.55 -20.67
CA SER A 156 -1.12 7.68 -20.93
C SER A 156 -1.74 8.20 -19.64
N GLY A 157 -1.46 9.46 -19.28
CA GLY A 157 -2.10 10.12 -18.15
C GLY A 157 -3.63 10.17 -18.24
N PHE A 158 -4.17 10.34 -19.45
CA PHE A 158 -5.62 10.26 -19.68
C PHE A 158 -6.17 8.86 -19.37
N ARG A 159 -5.47 7.79 -19.78
CA ARG A 159 -5.88 6.43 -19.46
C ARG A 159 -5.78 6.16 -17.95
N TYR A 160 -4.76 6.69 -17.27
CA TYR A 160 -4.67 6.67 -15.82
C TYR A 160 -5.90 7.25 -15.13
N LEU A 161 -6.31 8.45 -15.53
CA LEU A 161 -7.49 9.11 -14.97
C LEU A 161 -8.79 8.35 -15.30
N SER A 162 -8.85 7.71 -16.47
CA SER A 162 -9.99 6.88 -16.86
C SER A 162 -10.22 5.66 -15.96
N TYR A 163 -9.20 5.24 -15.19
CA TYR A 163 -9.34 4.17 -14.21
C TYR A 163 -10.05 4.61 -12.92
N LEU A 164 -10.10 5.91 -12.60
CA LEU A 164 -10.66 6.41 -11.35
C LEU A 164 -12.14 6.04 -11.13
N PRO A 165 -13.05 6.19 -12.12
CA PRO A 165 -14.44 5.74 -11.96
C PRO A 165 -14.53 4.24 -11.72
N THR A 166 -13.76 3.44 -12.45
CA THR A 166 -13.74 1.98 -12.34
C THR A 166 -13.21 1.51 -10.99
N LEU A 167 -12.17 2.19 -10.48
CA LEU A 167 -11.64 2.01 -9.13
C LEU A 167 -12.70 2.32 -8.07
N TRP A 168 -13.43 3.44 -8.22
CA TRP A 168 -14.47 3.83 -7.29
C TRP A 168 -15.64 2.83 -7.24
N MET A 169 -15.97 2.22 -8.39
CA MET A 169 -16.96 1.14 -8.49
C MET A 169 -16.42 -0.23 -8.05
N GLY A 170 -15.13 -0.36 -7.72
CA GLY A 170 -14.52 -1.63 -7.31
C GLY A 170 -14.26 -2.63 -8.44
N ASN A 171 -14.38 -2.20 -9.71
CA ASN A 171 -14.35 -3.06 -10.89
C ASN A 171 -13.03 -2.94 -11.67
N LEU A 172 -11.95 -2.51 -11.03
CA LEU A 172 -10.68 -2.25 -11.71
C LEU A 172 -10.10 -3.53 -12.36
N ARG A 173 -10.35 -4.69 -11.75
CA ARG A 173 -9.95 -6.00 -12.27
C ARG A 173 -10.64 -6.31 -13.60
N GLY A 174 -9.87 -6.78 -14.58
CA GLY A 174 -10.36 -7.08 -15.93
C GLY A 174 -10.33 -5.88 -16.87
N THR A 175 -9.96 -4.69 -16.39
CA THR A 175 -9.74 -3.52 -17.25
C THR A 175 -8.42 -3.65 -18.01
N GLU A 176 -8.40 -3.21 -19.28
CA GLU A 176 -7.20 -3.25 -20.13
C GLU A 176 -6.01 -2.52 -19.48
N GLY A 177 -4.86 -3.22 -19.44
CA GLY A 177 -3.63 -2.71 -18.87
C GLY A 177 -3.58 -2.72 -17.34
N VAL A 178 -4.57 -3.33 -16.67
CA VAL A 178 -4.58 -3.59 -15.23
C VAL A 178 -4.33 -5.06 -14.97
N HIS A 179 -3.27 -5.35 -14.22
CA HIS A 179 -2.86 -6.71 -13.89
C HIS A 179 -2.87 -6.92 -12.38
N PHE A 180 -3.31 -8.10 -11.94
CA PHE A 180 -3.32 -8.49 -10.53
C PHE A 180 -2.57 -9.81 -10.35
N TYR A 181 -1.77 -9.87 -9.31
CA TYR A 181 -0.97 -11.03 -8.94
C TYR A 181 -1.07 -11.30 -7.44
N LYS A 182 -0.84 -12.55 -7.06
CA LYS A 182 -0.67 -12.96 -5.67
C LYS A 182 0.76 -13.45 -5.49
N SER A 183 1.46 -12.95 -4.47
CA SER A 183 2.86 -13.31 -4.24
C SER A 183 3.34 -12.92 -2.85
N ASP A 184 4.34 -13.62 -2.33
CA ASP A 184 5.04 -13.28 -1.09
C ASP A 184 6.26 -12.38 -1.32
N ALA A 185 6.67 -12.17 -2.57
CA ALA A 185 7.82 -11.36 -2.94
C ALA A 185 7.66 -10.67 -4.31
N VAL A 186 8.04 -9.40 -4.38
CA VAL A 186 8.00 -8.58 -5.61
C VAL A 186 9.27 -7.76 -5.69
N VAL A 187 9.89 -7.71 -6.86
CA VAL A 187 11.01 -6.81 -7.11
C VAL A 187 10.62 -5.81 -8.19
N CYS A 188 10.79 -4.53 -7.90
CA CYS A 188 10.63 -3.44 -8.85
C CYS A 188 12.01 -2.90 -9.24
N GLU A 189 12.37 -2.96 -10.51
CA GLU A 189 13.69 -2.60 -11.05
C GLU A 189 13.56 -1.52 -12.13
N PRO A 190 14.42 -0.48 -12.14
CA PRO A 190 14.37 0.52 -13.20
C PRO A 190 14.81 -0.09 -14.54
N LEU A 191 14.20 0.35 -15.64
CA LEU A 191 14.62 -0.04 -17.00
C LEU A 191 15.69 0.90 -17.59
N ASP A 192 15.78 2.12 -17.07
CA ASP A 192 16.72 3.14 -17.50
C ASP A 192 17.24 3.96 -16.31
N LYS A 193 17.87 5.12 -16.57
CA LYS A 193 18.46 5.99 -15.54
C LYS A 193 17.46 6.96 -14.91
N ASN A 194 16.22 7.02 -15.40
CA ASN A 194 15.23 7.94 -14.87
C ASN A 194 14.77 7.45 -13.49
N PRO A 195 14.72 8.35 -12.48
CA PRO A 195 14.41 7.96 -11.13
C PRO A 195 12.94 7.61 -10.97
N ILE A 196 12.66 6.41 -10.50
CA ILE A 196 11.32 5.95 -10.11
C ILE A 196 11.34 5.75 -8.60
N TYR A 197 10.37 6.34 -7.92
CA TYR A 197 10.30 6.37 -6.46
C TYR A 197 9.34 5.31 -5.94
N ALA A 198 9.67 4.77 -4.77
CA ALA A 198 8.87 3.84 -4.01
C ALA A 198 8.48 4.42 -2.66
N GLN A 199 7.32 4.04 -2.16
CA GLN A 199 6.77 4.44 -0.88
C GLN A 199 6.25 3.22 -0.11
N VAL A 200 6.09 3.37 1.20
CA VAL A 200 5.37 2.42 2.04
C VAL A 200 4.47 3.14 3.06
N ASP A 201 3.24 2.68 3.22
CA ASP A 201 2.21 3.23 4.12
C ASP A 201 2.01 4.76 4.03
N GLY A 202 2.25 5.33 2.85
CA GLY A 202 2.18 6.76 2.58
C GLY A 202 3.42 7.55 3.01
N GLU A 203 4.54 6.88 3.29
CA GLU A 203 5.82 7.49 3.57
C GLU A 203 6.85 7.23 2.46
N PRO A 204 7.72 8.21 2.15
CA PRO A 204 8.86 8.01 1.27
C PRO A 204 9.77 6.86 1.74
N LEU A 205 10.23 6.03 0.79
CA LEU A 205 11.20 4.96 1.02
C LEU A 205 12.53 5.23 0.30
N ALA A 206 12.59 4.98 -1.00
CA ALA A 206 13.78 5.09 -1.84
C ALA A 206 13.44 5.13 -3.33
N ARG A 207 14.44 5.27 -4.18
CA ARG A 207 14.32 4.97 -5.62
C ARG A 207 14.41 3.47 -5.86
N LEU A 208 13.84 3.00 -6.97
CA LEU A 208 14.07 1.65 -7.47
C LEU A 208 15.58 1.45 -7.76
N PRO A 209 16.13 0.24 -7.56
CA PRO A 209 15.42 -1.02 -7.28
C PRO A 209 15.00 -1.23 -5.81
N VAL A 210 13.80 -1.80 -5.62
CA VAL A 210 13.25 -2.16 -4.30
C VAL A 210 12.65 -3.57 -4.35
N GLU A 211 12.98 -4.39 -3.35
CA GLU A 211 12.30 -5.66 -3.07
C GLU A 211 11.25 -5.46 -1.98
N PHE A 212 10.05 -5.96 -2.21
CA PHE A 212 9.00 -6.12 -1.21
C PHE A 212 8.86 -7.59 -0.88
N LYS A 213 8.90 -7.93 0.41
CA LYS A 213 8.82 -9.32 0.87
C LYS A 213 7.92 -9.48 2.09
N ILE A 214 7.16 -10.56 2.14
CA ILE A 214 6.37 -10.95 3.31
C ILE A 214 7.31 -11.40 4.44
N VAL A 215 7.07 -10.87 5.63
CA VAL A 215 7.66 -11.35 6.88
C VAL A 215 6.55 -12.00 7.70
N PRO A 216 6.45 -13.34 7.71
CA PRO A 216 5.36 -14.05 8.34
C PRO A 216 5.39 -13.85 9.86
N ARG A 217 4.20 -13.80 10.47
CA ARG A 217 4.01 -13.68 11.93
C ARG A 217 4.73 -12.48 12.57
N ALA A 218 5.07 -11.46 11.79
CA ALA A 218 5.83 -10.25 12.17
C ALA A 218 5.21 -9.41 13.30
N LEU A 219 3.88 -9.44 13.46
CA LEU A 219 3.18 -8.59 14.42
C LEU A 219 2.04 -9.35 15.11
N LYS A 220 1.93 -9.20 16.43
CA LYS A 220 0.72 -9.57 17.18
C LYS A 220 -0.25 -8.40 17.14
N LEU A 221 -1.40 -8.58 16.52
CA LEU A 221 -2.43 -7.56 16.37
C LEU A 221 -3.67 -7.96 17.17
N LEU A 222 -4.18 -7.04 17.99
CA LEU A 222 -5.48 -7.18 18.63
C LEU A 222 -6.57 -6.87 17.59
N VAL A 223 -7.32 -7.90 17.22
CA VAL A 223 -8.37 -7.84 16.21
C VAL A 223 -9.72 -7.80 16.92
N PRO A 224 -10.63 -6.88 16.57
CA PRO A 224 -11.95 -6.82 17.19
C PRO A 224 -12.70 -8.14 17.02
N ALA A 225 -13.58 -8.46 17.97
CA ALA A 225 -14.50 -9.58 17.80
C ALA A 225 -15.37 -9.33 16.56
N SER A 226 -15.59 -10.37 15.76
CA SER A 226 -16.53 -10.32 14.64
C SER A 226 -17.90 -9.90 15.16
N SER A 227 -18.51 -8.90 14.53
CA SER A 227 -19.91 -8.55 14.78
C SER A 227 -20.76 -9.75 14.36
N SER A 228 -21.35 -10.45 15.34
CA SER A 228 -22.37 -11.48 15.12
C SER A 228 -23.66 -10.88 14.57
#